data_AF-A0A7J9G6Q0-F1
#
_entry.id   AF-A0A7J9G6Q0-F1
#
_cell.length_a   1.000
_cell.length_b   1.000
_cell.length_c   1.000
_cell.angle_alpha   90.00
_cell.angle_beta   90.00
_cell.angle_gamma   90.00
#
_symmetry.space_group_name_H-M   'P 1'
#
loop_
_entity.id
_entity.type
_entity.pdbx_description
1 polymer ?
#
loop_
_entity_poly.entity_id
_entity_poly.type
_entity_poly.pdbx_seq_one_letter_code
_entity_poly.pdbx_strand_id
1 'polypeptide(L)'
;PNTWSGAYQCWGNENREAPVRTACPPAVPNGFVSNFEIKSFDGCANPHLGLAAIVAAGIDGLRNHLPLPEPINENPATLNQKLLRLPTSLSESIEALENNNVLREMIGEKLFTAIKGVRKAEIQYYSKNKDAYKQLIHRY
;
A
#
# COMPACT_ATOMS: atom_id res chain seq x y z
N PRO A 1 4.63 12.43 3.00
CA PRO A 1 5.65 12.20 4.06
C PRO A 1 5.37 13.11 5.25
N ASN A 2 5.72 12.69 6.47
CA ASN A 2 5.56 13.47 7.72
C ASN A 2 4.10 13.67 8.18
N THR A 3 3.22 12.74 7.80
CA THR A 3 1.81 12.70 8.23
C THR A 3 1.39 11.29 8.64
N TRP A 4 2.36 10.42 8.98
CA TRP A 4 2.13 9.00 9.31
C TRP A 4 1.37 8.20 8.23
N SER A 5 1.58 8.56 6.95
CA SER A 5 0.90 7.95 5.80
C SER A 5 1.68 6.82 5.14
N GLY A 6 2.96 6.60 5.52
CA GLY A 6 3.80 5.56 4.93
C GLY A 6 4.11 5.83 3.46
N ALA A 7 5.12 6.65 3.16
CA ALA A 7 5.40 7.09 1.78
C ALA A 7 6.49 6.28 1.05
N TYR A 8 7.25 5.44 1.76
CA TYR A 8 8.44 4.76 1.25
C TYR A 8 8.35 3.26 1.47
N GLN A 9 8.90 2.45 0.57
CA GLN A 9 8.93 1.00 0.67
C GLN A 9 9.89 0.58 1.80
N CYS A 10 9.35 0.46 3.01
CA CYS A 10 10.05 -0.03 4.18
C CYS A 10 9.06 -0.58 5.22
N TRP A 11 9.62 -1.24 6.23
CA TRP A 11 8.92 -1.59 7.45
C TRP A 11 9.74 -1.13 8.66
N GLY A 12 9.12 -1.06 9.84
CA GLY A 12 9.84 -0.63 11.04
C GLY A 12 9.14 -1.00 12.33
N ASN A 13 9.94 -1.12 13.40
CA ASN A 13 9.44 -1.39 14.74
C ASN A 13 8.93 -0.10 15.37
N GLU A 14 7.66 -0.09 15.75
CA GLU A 14 6.97 1.09 16.28
C GLU A 14 7.01 2.35 15.39
N ASN A 15 7.56 2.23 14.17
CA ASN A 15 7.76 3.36 13.28
C ASN A 15 6.46 3.76 12.61
N ARG A 16 5.89 4.89 13.05
CA ARG A 16 4.63 5.42 12.50
C ARG A 16 4.78 6.03 11.10
N GLU A 17 5.98 6.28 10.61
CA GLU A 17 6.21 6.77 9.24
C GLU A 17 6.45 5.64 8.23
N ALA A 18 6.65 4.40 8.68
CA ALA A 18 6.77 3.24 7.80
C ALA A 18 5.39 2.73 7.33
N PRO A 19 5.21 2.33 6.06
CA PRO A 19 3.97 1.71 5.59
C PRO A 19 3.58 0.44 6.34
N VAL A 20 4.56 -0.40 6.69
CA VAL A 20 4.35 -1.61 7.47
C VAL A 20 4.99 -1.40 8.83
N ARG A 21 4.17 -1.33 9.87
CA ARG A 21 4.64 -1.15 11.25
C ARG A 21 4.38 -2.41 12.04
N THR A 22 5.38 -2.88 12.76
CA THR A 22 5.17 -3.83 13.85
C THR A 22 4.81 -3.05 15.11
N ALA A 23 3.72 -3.48 15.75
CA ALA A 23 3.29 -2.95 17.03
C ALA A 23 3.60 -3.95 18.15
N CYS A 24 4.18 -3.43 19.22
CA CYS A 24 4.57 -4.07 20.46
C CYS A 24 4.00 -3.25 21.63
N PRO A 25 2.71 -3.43 21.95
CA PRO A 25 2.07 -2.78 23.10
C PRO A 25 2.85 -3.05 24.41
N PRO A 26 2.78 -2.16 25.41
CA PRO A 26 3.52 -2.33 26.68
C PRO A 26 3.25 -3.63 27.43
N ALA A 27 2.12 -4.29 27.17
CA ALA A 27 1.75 -5.57 27.79
C ALA A 27 2.38 -6.79 27.09
N VAL A 28 3.03 -6.61 25.94
CA VAL A 28 3.67 -7.68 25.17
C VAL A 28 5.15 -7.77 25.56
N PRO A 29 5.69 -8.97 25.85
CA PRO A 29 7.09 -9.12 26.21
C PRO A 29 8.03 -8.54 25.15
N ASN A 30 9.13 -7.95 25.59
CA ASN A 30 10.13 -7.37 24.70
C ASN A 30 10.58 -8.39 23.63
N GLY A 31 10.59 -7.95 22.37
CA GLY A 31 10.95 -8.79 21.22
C GLY A 31 9.77 -9.52 20.57
N PHE A 32 8.58 -9.50 21.16
CA PHE A 32 7.37 -10.04 20.53
C PHE A 32 6.54 -8.92 19.88
N VAL A 33 6.01 -9.21 18.69
CA VAL A 33 5.11 -8.34 17.94
C VAL A 33 3.68 -8.84 18.16
N SER A 34 2.76 -7.97 18.56
CA SER A 34 1.34 -8.36 18.70
C SER A 34 0.62 -8.34 17.36
N ASN A 35 0.92 -7.35 16.52
CA ASN A 35 0.27 -7.16 15.23
C ASN A 35 1.16 -6.39 14.25
N PHE A 36 0.91 -6.64 12.97
CA PHE A 36 1.40 -5.83 11.87
C PHE A 36 0.32 -4.84 11.45
N GLU A 37 0.70 -3.59 11.22
CA GLU A 37 -0.17 -2.52 10.75
C GLU A 37 0.26 -2.12 9.34
N ILE A 38 -0.70 -2.07 8.40
CA ILE A 38 -0.48 -1.56 7.05
C ILE A 38 -1.14 -0.18 6.97
N LYS A 39 -0.31 0.85 6.84
CA LYS A 39 -0.70 2.26 6.96
C LYS A 39 -1.04 2.91 5.62
N SER A 40 -0.51 2.40 4.52
CA SER A 40 -0.73 2.93 3.17
C SER A 40 -2.09 2.51 2.58
N PHE A 41 -3.11 2.44 3.44
CA PHE A 41 -4.46 2.01 3.12
C PHE A 41 -5.45 3.07 3.62
N ASP A 42 -6.44 3.43 2.82
CA ASP A 42 -7.44 4.44 3.17
C ASP A 42 -8.88 3.94 2.93
N GLY A 43 -9.86 4.76 3.31
CA GLY A 43 -11.28 4.42 3.19
C GLY A 43 -11.82 4.39 1.75
N CYS A 44 -11.04 4.81 0.75
CA CYS A 44 -11.44 4.77 -0.66
C CYS A 44 -11.16 3.40 -1.30
N ALA A 45 -10.35 2.57 -0.65
CA ALA A 45 -10.05 1.22 -1.12
C ALA A 45 -11.22 0.26 -0.86
N ASN A 46 -11.40 -0.71 -1.75
CA ASN A 46 -12.30 -1.84 -1.47
C ASN A 46 -11.61 -2.74 -0.43
N PRO A 47 -12.18 -2.93 0.78
CA PRO A 47 -11.52 -3.65 1.86
C PRO A 47 -11.27 -5.13 1.51
N HIS A 48 -12.15 -5.74 0.71
CA HIS A 48 -11.97 -7.14 0.29
C HIS A 48 -10.81 -7.29 -0.69
N LEU A 49 -10.72 -6.39 -1.68
CA LEU A 49 -9.61 -6.42 -2.65
C LEU A 49 -8.27 -6.07 -2.00
N GLY A 50 -8.29 -5.10 -1.07
CA GLY A 50 -7.10 -4.74 -0.29
C GLY A 50 -6.58 -5.90 0.55
N LEU A 51 -7.47 -6.55 1.32
CA LEU A 51 -7.11 -7.69 2.13
C LEU A 51 -6.59 -8.86 1.28
N ALA A 52 -7.26 -9.14 0.15
CA ALA A 52 -6.81 -10.18 -0.79
C ALA A 52 -5.40 -9.89 -1.33
N ALA A 53 -5.10 -8.63 -1.67
CA ALA A 53 -3.78 -8.22 -2.15
C ALA A 53 -2.69 -8.38 -1.08
N ILE A 54 -2.99 -8.04 0.17
CA ILE A 54 -2.07 -8.22 1.31
C ILE A 54 -1.76 -9.70 1.53
N VAL A 55 -2.79 -10.55 1.55
CA VAL A 55 -2.63 -11.99 1.72
C VAL A 55 -1.85 -12.61 0.54
N ALA A 56 -2.15 -12.21 -0.69
CA ALA A 56 -1.40 -12.63 -1.88
C ALA A 56 0.09 -12.30 -1.77
N ALA A 57 0.43 -11.06 -1.42
CA ALA A 57 1.82 -10.62 -1.28
C ALA A 57 2.56 -11.39 -0.17
N GLY A 58 1.89 -11.65 0.97
CA GLY A 58 2.46 -12.45 2.05
C GLY A 58 2.72 -13.91 1.64
N ILE A 59 1.76 -14.55 0.96
CA ILE A 59 1.91 -15.92 0.45
C ILE A 59 3.06 -16.00 -0.57
N ASP A 60 3.17 -15.02 -1.46
CA ASP A 60 4.25 -14.96 -2.44
C ASP A 60 5.63 -14.83 -1.78
N GLY A 61 5.76 -13.94 -0.79
CA GLY A 61 6.98 -13.78 -0.01
C GLY A 61 7.40 -15.08 0.70
N LEU A 62 6.44 -15.82 1.26
CA LEU A 62 6.70 -17.12 1.89
C LEU A 62 7.12 -18.19 0.88
N ARG A 63 6.43 -18.28 -0.27
CA ARG A 63 6.73 -19.27 -1.33
C ARG A 63 8.09 -19.05 -1.96
N ASN A 64 8.48 -17.79 -2.16
CA ASN A 64 9.74 -17.42 -2.79
C ASN A 64 10.87 -17.21 -1.78
N HIS A 65 10.62 -17.45 -0.48
CA HIS A 65 11.59 -17.24 0.60
C HIS A 65 12.24 -15.84 0.54
N LEU A 66 11.43 -14.81 0.27
CA LEU A 66 11.95 -13.45 0.13
C LEU A 66 12.53 -12.97 1.47
N PRO A 67 13.76 -12.42 1.48
CA PRO A 67 14.35 -11.91 2.70
C PRO A 67 13.58 -10.66 3.16
N LEU A 68 13.28 -10.60 4.45
CA LEU A 68 12.81 -9.37 5.07
C LEU A 68 14.04 -8.47 5.31
N PRO A 69 14.08 -7.24 4.77
CA PRO A 69 15.21 -6.33 5.00
C PRO A 69 15.25 -5.88 6.46
N GLU A 70 16.35 -5.25 6.88
CA GLU A 70 16.44 -4.67 8.22
C GLU A 70 15.34 -3.61 8.46
N PRO A 71 14.77 -3.54 9.68
CA PRO A 71 13.73 -2.58 10.00
C PRO A 71 14.29 -1.16 10.04
N ILE A 72 13.50 -0.21 9.57
CA ILE A 72 13.79 1.21 9.67
C ILE A 72 13.02 1.78 10.86
N ASN A 73 13.72 2.15 11.93
CA ASN A 73 13.10 2.67 13.15
C ASN A 73 13.09 4.21 13.22
N GLU A 74 13.73 4.87 12.26
CA GLU A 74 13.78 6.34 12.13
C GLU A 74 12.80 6.83 11.05
N ASN A 75 12.66 8.15 10.91
CA ASN A 75 11.85 8.72 9.83
C ASN A 75 12.46 8.34 8.45
N PRO A 76 11.75 7.56 7.61
CA PRO A 76 12.27 7.14 6.30
C PRO A 76 12.62 8.33 5.38
N ALA A 77 11.99 9.49 5.58
CA ALA A 77 12.22 10.68 4.78
C ALA A 77 13.54 11.42 5.10
N THR A 78 14.15 11.16 6.27
CA THR A 78 15.36 11.84 6.72
C THR A 78 16.62 11.00 6.55
N LEU A 79 16.48 9.76 6.06
CA LEU A 79 17.61 8.88 5.85
C LEU A 79 18.46 9.35 4.65
N ASN A 80 19.78 9.23 4.81
CA ASN A 80 20.72 9.46 3.71
C ASN A 80 20.64 8.36 2.63
N GLN A 81 20.07 7.20 2.96
CA GLN A 81 19.83 6.12 2.02
C GLN A 81 18.62 6.42 1.13
N LYS A 82 18.75 6.18 -0.17
CA LYS A 82 17.63 6.30 -1.13
C LYS A 82 16.67 5.12 -0.97
N LEU A 83 15.62 5.31 -0.16
CA LEU A 83 14.49 4.40 -0.14
C LEU A 83 13.61 4.61 -1.38
N LEU A 84 13.06 3.51 -1.92
CA LEU A 84 12.10 3.59 -2.99
C LEU A 84 10.79 4.18 -2.46
N ARG A 85 10.19 5.09 -3.22
CA ARG A 85 8.89 5.67 -2.86
C ARG A 85 7.76 4.73 -3.28
N LEU A 86 6.64 4.77 -2.56
CA LEU A 86 5.39 4.23 -3.08
C LEU A 86 4.86 5.12 -4.22
N PRO A 87 3.99 4.57 -5.10
CA PRO A 87 3.32 5.36 -6.14
C PRO A 87 2.71 6.65 -5.59
N THR A 88 2.93 7.74 -6.31
CA THR A 88 2.47 9.09 -5.94
C THR A 88 1.22 9.53 -6.71
N SER A 89 0.80 8.74 -7.68
CA SER A 89 -0.42 8.94 -8.45
C SER A 89 -1.14 7.62 -8.71
N LEU A 90 -2.45 7.69 -8.98
CA LEU A 90 -3.22 6.51 -9.37
C LEU A 90 -2.70 5.90 -10.68
N SER A 91 -2.16 6.72 -11.58
CA SER A 91 -1.51 6.25 -12.81
C SER A 91 -0.28 5.38 -12.51
N GLU A 92 0.61 5.83 -11.62
CA GLU A 92 1.77 5.05 -11.17
C GLU A 92 1.33 3.76 -10.46
N SER A 93 0.26 3.79 -9.66
CA SER A 93 -0.28 2.58 -9.03
C SER A 93 -0.79 1.56 -10.04
N ILE A 94 -1.42 2.01 -11.13
CA ILE A 94 -1.88 1.12 -12.20
C ILE A 94 -0.68 0.53 -12.95
N GLU A 95 0.35 1.33 -13.25
CA GLU A 95 1.56 0.83 -13.90
C GLU A 95 2.26 -0.24 -13.04
N ALA A 96 2.40 0.02 -11.74
CA ALA A 96 2.94 -0.95 -10.79
C ALA A 96 2.09 -2.25 -10.74
N LEU A 97 0.76 -2.12 -10.77
CA LEU A 97 -0.14 -3.27 -10.82
C LEU A 97 -0.01 -4.04 -12.14
N GLU A 98 0.13 -3.34 -13.28
CA GLU A 98 0.27 -3.97 -14.60
C GLU A 98 1.51 -4.85 -14.71
N ASN A 99 2.60 -4.44 -14.04
CA ASN A 99 3.85 -5.19 -13.98
C ASN A 99 3.86 -6.28 -12.89
N ASN A 100 2.78 -6.44 -12.12
CA ASN A 100 2.69 -7.41 -11.04
C ASN A 100 1.97 -8.70 -11.48
N ASN A 101 2.76 -9.75 -11.77
CA ASN A 101 2.22 -11.05 -12.17
C ASN A 101 1.57 -11.82 -11.01
N VAL A 102 2.09 -11.67 -9.79
CA VAL A 102 1.59 -12.36 -8.58
C VAL A 102 0.12 -12.06 -8.33
N LEU A 103 -0.24 -10.77 -8.30
CA LEU A 103 -1.61 -10.34 -8.10
C LEU A 103 -2.49 -10.74 -9.28
N ARG A 104 -1.98 -10.65 -10.51
CA ARG A 104 -2.70 -11.05 -11.72
C ARG A 104 -3.10 -12.52 -11.68
N GLU A 105 -2.17 -13.40 -11.33
CA GLU A 105 -2.41 -14.83 -11.22
C GLU A 105 -3.37 -15.17 -10.07
N MET A 106 -3.23 -14.49 -8.91
CA MET A 106 -4.04 -14.77 -7.73
C MET A 106 -5.50 -14.35 -7.88
N ILE A 107 -5.77 -13.15 -8.41
CA ILE A 107 -7.16 -12.64 -8.55
C ILE A 107 -7.81 -13.02 -9.89
N GLY A 108 -7.01 -13.51 -10.84
CA GLY A 108 -7.42 -13.92 -12.18
C GLY A 108 -7.62 -12.77 -13.17
N GLU A 109 -7.48 -13.09 -14.46
CA GLU A 109 -7.43 -12.10 -15.54
C GLU A 109 -8.67 -11.23 -15.68
N LYS A 110 -9.86 -11.79 -15.45
CA LYS A 110 -11.12 -11.05 -15.58
C LYS A 110 -11.22 -9.93 -14.56
N LEU A 111 -10.95 -10.23 -13.28
CA LEU A 111 -11.01 -9.26 -12.20
C LEU A 111 -9.86 -8.26 -12.30
N PHE A 112 -8.66 -8.73 -12.64
CA PHE A 112 -7.51 -7.86 -12.90
C PHE A 112 -7.79 -6.85 -14.02
N THR A 113 -8.37 -7.29 -15.14
CA THR A 113 -8.77 -6.41 -16.24
C THR A 113 -9.84 -5.40 -15.81
N ALA A 114 -10.86 -5.84 -15.07
CA ALA A 114 -11.92 -4.95 -14.59
C ALA A 114 -11.39 -3.86 -13.64
N ILE A 115 -10.55 -4.22 -12.66
CA ILE A 115 -9.95 -3.26 -11.72
C ILE A 115 -9.17 -2.19 -12.48
N LYS A 116 -8.31 -2.60 -13.42
CA LYS A 116 -7.55 -1.65 -14.24
C LYS A 116 -8.44 -0.76 -15.10
N GLY A 117 -9.46 -1.35 -15.73
CA GLY A 117 -10.41 -0.62 -16.57
C GLY A 117 -11.13 0.48 -15.79
N VAL A 118 -11.64 0.15 -14.60
CA VAL A 118 -12.31 1.12 -13.71
C VAL A 118 -11.36 2.24 -13.31
N ARG A 119 -10.13 1.93 -12.86
CA ARG A 119 -9.17 2.96 -12.43
C ARG A 119 -8.66 3.83 -13.59
N LYS A 120 -8.47 3.27 -14.78
CA LYS A 120 -8.12 4.06 -15.98
C LYS A 120 -9.25 4.99 -16.40
N ALA A 121 -10.51 4.53 -16.33
CA ALA A 121 -11.68 5.36 -16.60
C ALA A 121 -11.82 6.49 -15.56
N GLU A 122 -11.58 6.20 -14.29
CA GLU A 122 -11.56 7.19 -13.20
C GLU A 122 -10.51 8.29 -13.44
N ILE A 123 -9.27 7.90 -13.73
CA ILE A 123 -8.19 8.85 -14.07
C ILE A 123 -8.62 9.74 -15.24
N GLN A 124 -9.14 9.14 -16.32
CA GLN A 124 -9.56 9.88 -17.52
C GLN A 124 -10.71 10.86 -17.21
N TYR A 125 -11.65 10.45 -16.37
CA TYR A 125 -12.78 11.29 -15.99
C TYR A 125 -12.30 12.51 -15.20
N TYR A 126 -11.49 12.33 -14.16
CA TYR A 126 -11.00 13.44 -13.33
C TYR A 126 -9.95 14.30 -14.04
N SER A 127 -9.19 13.75 -15.00
CA SER A 127 -8.28 14.56 -15.82
C SER A 127 -9.03 15.55 -16.71
N LYS A 128 -10.21 15.17 -17.19
CA LYS A 128 -11.09 16.02 -18.01
C LYS A 128 -12.00 16.94 -17.17
N ASN A 129 -12.32 16.53 -15.95
CA ASN A 129 -13.25 17.24 -15.06
C ASN A 129 -12.57 17.56 -13.72
N LYS A 130 -11.61 18.50 -13.74
CA LYS A 130 -10.75 18.80 -12.57
C LYS A 130 -11.51 19.23 -11.33
N ASP A 131 -12.71 19.80 -11.47
CA ASP A 131 -13.56 20.24 -10.36
C ASP A 131 -14.61 19.21 -9.92
N ALA A 132 -14.71 18.05 -10.59
CA ALA A 132 -15.75 17.06 -10.30
C ALA A 132 -15.66 16.50 -8.87
N TYR A 133 -14.48 16.51 -8.24
CA TYR A 133 -14.31 16.09 -6.85
C TYR A 133 -15.12 16.95 -5.87
N LYS A 134 -15.38 18.24 -6.19
CA LYS A 134 -16.20 19.12 -5.35
C LYS A 134 -17.63 18.60 -5.22
N GLN A 135 -18.12 17.85 -6.20
CA GLN A 135 -19.45 17.24 -6.16
C GLN A 135 -19.51 16.00 -5.26
N LEU A 136 -18.37 15.37 -4.93
CA LEU A 136 -18.33 14.22 -4.02
C LEU A 136 -18.65 14.63 -2.58
N ILE A 137 -18.24 15.83 -2.15
CA ILE A 137 -18.51 16.38 -0.80
C ILE A 137 -20.01 16.56 -0.57
N HIS A 138 -20.80 16.73 -1.63
CA HIS A 138 -22.24 16.91 -1.52
C HIS A 138 -23.04 15.61 -1.71
N ARG A 139 -22.36 14.52 -2.08
CA ARG A 139 -22.98 13.20 -2.31
C ARG A 139 -22.84 12.25 -1.11
N TYR A 140 -21.93 12.55 -0.19
CA TYR A 140 -21.66 11.82 1.05
C TYR A 140 -21.61 12.80 2.22
#